data_AF-A0A7I7XYR3-F1
#
_entry.id   AF-A0A7I7XYR3-F1
#
_cell.length_a   1.000
_cell.length_b   1.000
_cell.length_c   1.000
_cell.angle_alpha   90.00
_cell.angle_beta   90.00
_cell.angle_gamma   90.00
#
_symmetry.space_group_name_H-M   'P 1'
#
loop_
_entity.id
_entity.type
_entity.pdbx_description
1 polymer ?
#
loop_
_entity_poly.entity_id
_entity_poly.type
_entity_poly.pdbx_seq_one_letter_code
_entity_poly.pdbx_strand_id
1 'polypeptide(L)'
;MDVIGLNIEGLQLAVNQHAAAARDVLDGTSAGNASAVGQATSAAVAAANTLVNSASGLLGARLSATGAKVGTVGAVMSEQDHASAQQISAVHP
;
A
#
# COMPACT_ATOMS: atom_id res chain seq x y z
N MET A 1 21.63 -12.82 15.36
CA MET A 1 20.90 -11.68 14.78
C MET A 1 19.93 -12.31 13.78
N ASP A 2 18.69 -12.53 14.21
CA ASP A 2 17.67 -13.15 13.36
C ASP A 2 17.17 -12.05 12.42
N VAL A 3 17.85 -11.91 11.29
CA VAL A 3 17.40 -11.03 10.22
C VAL A 3 16.13 -11.71 9.73
N ILE A 4 14.95 -11.16 10.06
CA ILE A 4 13.71 -11.55 9.38
C ILE A 4 14.07 -11.52 7.90
N GLY A 5 14.13 -12.71 7.28
CA GLY A 5 14.58 -12.87 5.91
C GLY A 5 13.59 -12.19 4.98
N LEU A 6 13.73 -10.88 4.82
CA LEU A 6 12.98 -10.08 3.87
C LEU A 6 13.55 -10.42 2.49
N ASN A 7 13.07 -11.52 1.91
CA ASN A 7 13.35 -11.87 0.52
C ASN A 7 12.58 -10.93 -0.42
N ILE A 8 13.12 -10.71 -1.62
CA ILE A 8 12.52 -9.90 -2.70
C ILE A 8 11.08 -10.34 -2.97
N GLU A 9 10.80 -11.65 -2.94
CA GLU A 9 9.46 -12.21 -3.10
C GLU A 9 8.49 -11.75 -2.00
N GLY A 10 8.94 -11.69 -0.75
CA GLY A 10 8.15 -11.22 0.38
C GLY A 10 7.86 -9.72 0.29
N LEU A 11 8.81 -8.93 -0.19
CA LEU A 11 8.62 -7.50 -0.45
C LEU A 11 7.63 -7.28 -1.60
N GLN A 12 7.71 -8.07 -2.67
CA GLN A 12 6.79 -7.98 -3.79
C GLN A 12 5.36 -8.39 -3.41
N LEU A 13 5.22 -9.42 -2.58
CA LEU A 13 3.93 -9.79 -1.97
C LEU A 13 3.36 -8.63 -1.15
N ALA A 14 4.18 -8.00 -0.30
CA ALA A 14 3.76 -6.85 0.50
C ALA A 14 3.34 -5.66 -0.38
N VAL A 15 4.05 -5.35 -1.47
CA VAL A 15 3.65 -4.30 -2.43
C VAL A 15 2.25 -4.58 -2.99
N ASN A 16 2.01 -5.81 -3.43
CA ASN A 16 0.72 -6.21 -4.00
C ASN A 16 -0.41 -6.13 -2.97
N GLN A 17 -0.15 -6.54 -1.72
CA GLN A 17 -1.12 -6.44 -0.62
C GLN A 17 -1.47 -4.98 -0.29
N HIS A 18 -0.49 -4.08 -0.28
CA HIS A 18 -0.74 -2.66 -0.04
C HIS A 18 -1.53 -2.01 -1.19
N ALA A 19 -1.26 -2.40 -2.43
CA ALA A 19 -2.02 -1.93 -3.59
C ALA A 19 -3.47 -2.44 -3.58
N ALA A 20 -3.69 -3.71 -3.21
CA ALA A 20 -5.02 -4.28 -3.04
C ALA A 20 -5.78 -3.60 -1.90
N ALA A 21 -5.17 -3.45 -0.73
CA ALA A 21 -5.78 -2.78 0.42
C ALA A 21 -6.12 -1.31 0.12
N ALA A 22 -5.29 -0.60 -0.64
CA ALA A 22 -5.59 0.76 -1.07
C ALA A 22 -6.83 0.84 -1.97
N ARG A 23 -7.03 -0.16 -2.86
CA ARG A 23 -8.23 -0.26 -3.69
C ARG A 23 -9.46 -0.62 -2.87
N ASP A 24 -9.36 -1.59 -1.97
CA ASP A 24 -10.47 -2.01 -1.11
C ASP A 24 -11.00 -0.87 -0.23
N VAL A 25 -10.11 0.00 0.28
CA VAL A 25 -10.50 1.19 1.06
C VAL A 25 -11.30 2.19 0.20
N LEU A 26 -10.93 2.37 -1.07
CA LEU A 26 -11.60 3.28 -2.00
C LEU A 26 -12.94 2.71 -2.51
N ASP A 27 -13.00 1.40 -2.77
CA ASP A 27 -14.22 0.73 -3.22
C ASP A 27 -15.24 0.59 -2.08
N GLY A 28 -14.77 0.24 -0.87
CA GLY A 28 -15.62 0.10 0.33
C GLY A 28 -16.27 1.42 0.76
N THR A 29 -15.62 2.56 0.50
CA THR A 29 -16.24 3.88 0.74
C THR A 29 -17.27 4.27 -0.32
N SER A 30 -17.09 3.83 -1.56
CA SER A 30 -18.05 4.09 -2.64
C SER A 30 -19.36 3.31 -2.48
N ALA A 31 -19.31 2.10 -1.91
CA ALA A 31 -20.48 1.22 -1.74
C ALA A 31 -21.46 1.63 -0.61
N GLY A 32 -21.05 2.51 0.31
CA GLY A 32 -21.85 2.89 1.49
C GLY A 32 -22.98 3.91 1.24
N ASN A 33 -23.14 4.45 0.03
CA ASN A 33 -24.03 5.59 -0.23
C ASN A 33 -25.41 5.21 -0.79
N ALA A 34 -26.07 4.19 -0.23
CA ALA A 34 -27.48 3.95 -0.50
C ALA A 34 -28.36 4.88 0.37
N SER A 35 -28.66 6.06 -0.21
CA SER A 35 -29.81 6.96 0.03
C SER A 35 -30.56 6.85 1.37
N ALA A 36 -30.32 7.77 2.30
CA ALA A 36 -31.17 7.98 3.46
C ALA A 36 -32.14 9.17 3.23
N VAL A 37 -33.41 8.82 3.04
CA VAL A 37 -34.58 9.71 3.00
C VAL A 37 -34.68 10.50 4.32
N GLY A 38 -34.66 11.85 4.26
CA GLY A 38 -35.01 12.72 5.38
C GLY A 38 -34.18 14.02 5.50
N GLN A 39 -34.74 15.14 5.05
CA GLN A 39 -34.05 16.41 4.78
C GLN A 39 -33.41 17.14 5.99
N ALA A 40 -33.66 16.76 7.25
CA ALA A 40 -33.04 17.38 8.43
C ALA A 40 -31.86 16.57 9.02
N THR A 41 -31.84 15.25 8.82
CA THR A 41 -30.72 14.36 9.20
C THR A 41 -29.56 14.45 8.19
N SER A 42 -29.78 15.12 7.06
CA SER A 42 -28.93 15.09 5.87
C SER A 42 -27.62 15.88 5.98
N ALA A 43 -27.56 17.01 6.71
CA ALA A 43 -26.34 17.83 6.77
C ALA A 43 -25.24 17.24 7.66
N ALA A 44 -25.59 16.76 8.86
CA ALA A 44 -24.64 16.09 9.75
C ALA A 44 -24.15 14.76 9.15
N VAL A 45 -25.04 14.01 8.49
CA VAL A 45 -24.67 12.78 7.78
C VAL A 45 -23.82 13.10 6.54
N ALA A 46 -24.11 14.16 5.79
CA ALA A 46 -23.27 14.58 4.67
C ALA A 46 -21.87 15.03 5.14
N ALA A 47 -21.79 15.76 6.26
CA ALA A 47 -20.51 16.15 6.87
C ALA A 47 -19.73 14.91 7.37
N ALA A 48 -20.40 13.96 8.03
CA ALA A 48 -19.80 12.70 8.44
C ALA A 48 -19.31 11.87 7.25
N ASN A 49 -20.09 11.76 6.18
CA ASN A 49 -19.68 11.08 4.95
C ASN A 49 -18.48 11.78 4.28
N THR A 50 -18.44 13.11 4.29
CA THR A 50 -17.29 13.87 3.77
C THR A 50 -16.03 13.57 4.57
N LEU A 51 -16.14 13.49 5.90
CA LEU A 51 -15.02 13.13 6.78
C LEU A 51 -14.55 11.69 6.54
N VAL A 52 -15.47 10.73 6.44
CA VAL A 52 -15.15 9.32 6.16
C VAL A 52 -14.46 9.18 4.81
N ASN A 53 -14.99 9.81 3.77
CA ASN A 53 -14.37 9.78 2.43
C ASN A 53 -12.97 10.40 2.45
N SER A 54 -12.78 11.51 3.16
CA SER A 54 -11.47 12.17 3.29
C SER A 54 -10.47 11.30 4.05
N ALA A 55 -10.90 10.67 5.16
CA ALA A 55 -10.07 9.76 5.95
C ALA A 55 -9.67 8.52 5.15
N SER A 56 -10.60 7.94 4.39
CA SER A 56 -10.33 6.80 3.53
C SER A 56 -9.41 7.16 2.36
N GLY A 57 -9.57 8.34 1.76
CA GLY A 57 -8.63 8.85 0.77
C GLY A 57 -7.20 8.99 1.32
N LEU A 58 -7.07 9.52 2.55
CA LEU A 58 -5.78 9.61 3.24
C LEU A 58 -5.19 8.22 3.54
N LEU A 59 -6.01 7.28 4.00
CA LEU A 59 -5.58 5.91 4.28
C LEU A 59 -5.11 5.20 3.00
N GLY A 60 -5.87 5.30 1.90
CA GLY A 60 -5.48 4.77 0.60
C GLY A 60 -4.16 5.36 0.10
N ALA A 61 -3.98 6.69 0.23
CA ALA A 61 -2.72 7.35 -0.12
C ALA A 61 -1.54 6.86 0.74
N ARG A 62 -1.75 6.63 2.04
CA ARG A 62 -0.73 6.09 2.94
C ARG A 62 -0.36 4.65 2.59
N LEU A 63 -1.34 3.80 2.31
CA LEU A 63 -1.12 2.42 1.87
C LEU A 63 -0.33 2.39 0.55
N SER A 64 -0.70 3.22 -0.41
CA SER A 64 0.01 3.34 -1.69
C SER A 64 1.46 3.82 -1.50
N ALA A 65 1.69 4.85 -0.68
CA ALA A 65 3.03 5.34 -0.38
C ALA A 65 3.90 4.31 0.34
N THR A 66 3.32 3.53 1.27
CA THR A 66 4.02 2.42 1.93
C THR A 66 4.37 1.33 0.93
N GLY A 67 3.44 0.92 0.07
CA GLY A 67 3.69 -0.03 -1.01
C GLY A 67 4.84 0.44 -1.92
N ALA A 68 4.86 1.71 -2.32
CA ALA A 68 5.94 2.27 -3.14
C ALA A 68 7.31 2.17 -2.45
N LYS A 69 7.40 2.53 -1.16
CA LYS A 69 8.66 2.41 -0.39
C LYS A 69 9.16 0.98 -0.28
N VAL A 70 8.25 0.03 -0.02
CA VAL A 70 8.58 -1.40 0.04
C VAL A 70 9.10 -1.87 -1.33
N GLY A 71 8.49 -1.41 -2.43
CA GLY A 71 8.97 -1.69 -3.79
C GLY A 71 10.36 -1.14 -4.05
N THR A 72 10.66 0.08 -3.61
CA THR A 72 12.01 0.66 -3.71
C THR A 72 13.05 -0.16 -2.95
N VAL A 73 12.72 -0.62 -1.73
CA VAL A 73 13.60 -1.50 -0.95
C VAL A 73 13.88 -2.80 -1.72
N GLY A 74 12.85 -3.42 -2.30
CA GLY A 74 13.02 -4.63 -3.12
C GLY A 74 13.94 -4.41 -4.32
N ALA A 75 13.81 -3.28 -5.02
CA ALA A 75 14.68 -2.93 -6.14
C ALA A 75 16.14 -2.77 -5.71
N VAL A 76 16.38 -2.04 -4.62
CA VAL A 76 17.72 -1.82 -4.06
C VAL A 76 18.37 -3.12 -3.58
N MET A 77 17.58 -4.05 -3.03
CA MET A 77 18.08 -5.38 -2.66
C MET A 77 18.46 -6.20 -3.90
N SER A 78 17.62 -6.19 -4.94
CA SER A 78 17.92 -6.91 -6.19
C SER A 78 19.16 -6.37 -6.89
N GLU A 79 19.39 -5.06 -6.89
CA GLU A 79 20.61 -4.45 -7.44
C GLU A 79 21.86 -4.84 -6.65
N GLN A 80 21.77 -4.86 -5.31
CA GLN A 80 22.86 -5.31 -4.45
C GLN A 80 23.20 -6.79 -4.67
N ASP A 81 22.20 -7.65 -4.79
CA ASP A 81 22.41 -9.08 -5.06
C ASP A 81 23.10 -9.28 -6.42
N HIS A 82 22.66 -8.54 -7.45
CA HIS A 82 23.27 -8.60 -8.77
C HIS A 82 24.73 -8.12 -8.76
N ALA A 83 25.01 -6.98 -8.12
CA ALA A 83 26.35 -6.44 -7.99
C ALA A 83 27.28 -7.37 -7.19
N SER A 84 26.77 -7.95 -6.11
CA SER A 84 27.52 -8.90 -5.27
C SER A 84 27.84 -10.18 -6.03
N ALA A 85 26.88 -10.73 -6.80
CA ALA A 85 27.12 -11.91 -7.63
C ALA A 85 28.18 -11.66 -8.71
N GLN A 86 28.16 -10.49 -9.36
CA GLN A 86 29.21 -10.10 -10.32
C GLN A 86 30.59 -9.99 -9.66
N GLN A 87 30.68 -9.40 -8.47
CA GLN A 87 31.95 -9.32 -7.73
C GLN A 87 32.48 -10.70 -7.35
N ILE A 88 31.64 -11.59 -6.83
CA ILE A 88 32.07 -12.95 -6.46
C ILE A 88 32.55 -13.72 -7.70
N SER A 89 31.80 -13.65 -8.81
CA SER A 89 32.20 -14.28 -10.08
C SER A 89 33.51 -13.72 -10.65
N ALA A 90 33.83 -12.45 -10.39
CA ALA A 90 35.08 -11.84 -10.85
C ALA A 90 36.31 -12.26 -10.03
N VAL A 91 36.12 -12.71 -8.78
CA VAL A 91 37.22 -13.16 -7.89
C VAL A 91 37.35 -14.70 -7.88
N HIS A 92 36.34 -15.43 -8.35
CA HIS A 92 36.31 -16.88 -8.46
C HIS A 92 35.96 -17.31 -9.91
N PRO A 93 36.92 -17.25 -10.86
CA PRO A 93 36.70 -17.71 -12.24
C PRO A 93 36.58 -19.23 -12.36
#